data_AF-A0A4Z1GB68-F1
#
_entry.id   AF-A0A4Z1GB68-F1
#
_cell.length_a   1.000
_cell.length_b   1.000
_cell.length_c   1.000
_cell.angle_alpha   90.00
_cell.angle_beta   90.00
_cell.angle_gamma   90.00
#
_symmetry.space_group_name_H-M   'P 1'
#
loop_
_entity.id
_entity.type
_entity.pdbx_description
1 polymer ?
#
loop_
_entity_poly.entity_id
_entity_poly.type
_entity_poly.pdbx_seq_one_letter_code
_entity_poly.pdbx_strand_id
1 'polypeptide(L)'
;MTDYGKAMNFLKKGNCRTRAMNFTHGVIVAYDSVSPYKVELFKHIKSPIIPGLSRWSDITYLQWAEVCKFHGTRVCNLNYIIQHHIANQTILDVIKEVLNKRGESLAPSVCVVSMKDSNGHGAALLGTPNGKGVAWLLAQHKEAFKDLTIISVEIFSCKPANNGDETELQHTSDKYSWFNLSFRIGQEWFRHYFSVI
;
A
#
# COMPACT_ATOMS: atom_id res chain seq x y z
N MET A 1 17.03 24.92 3.79
CA MET A 1 15.82 24.19 3.31
C MET A 1 15.76 22.87 4.06
N THR A 2 14.70 22.61 4.83
CA THR A 2 14.53 21.38 5.62
C THR A 2 14.48 20.15 4.70
N ASP A 3 14.82 18.97 5.22
CA ASP A 3 14.68 17.71 4.45
C ASP A 3 13.25 17.48 3.99
N TYR A 4 12.27 17.92 4.78
CA TYR A 4 10.87 18.01 4.37
C TYR A 4 10.66 18.89 3.13
N GLY A 5 11.21 20.11 3.13
CA GLY A 5 11.10 21.02 1.99
C GLY A 5 11.77 20.47 0.71
N LYS A 6 12.89 19.76 0.84
CA LYS A 6 13.55 19.07 -0.28
C LYS A 6 12.72 17.90 -0.79
N ALA A 7 12.15 17.10 0.10
CA ALA A 7 11.28 15.99 -0.27
C ALA A 7 9.99 16.46 -0.93
N MET A 8 9.34 17.49 -0.41
CA MET A 8 8.14 18.08 -1.03
C MET A 8 8.45 18.66 -2.40
N ASN A 9 9.63 19.28 -2.58
CA ASN A 9 10.08 19.72 -3.90
C ASN A 9 10.39 18.54 -4.84
N PHE A 10 10.94 17.43 -4.36
CA PHE A 10 11.11 16.20 -5.15
C PHE A 10 9.76 15.62 -5.57
N LEU A 11 8.81 15.52 -4.64
CA LEU A 11 7.43 15.07 -4.89
C LEU A 11 6.72 15.96 -5.92
N LYS A 12 6.93 17.28 -5.87
CA LYS A 12 6.37 18.25 -6.82
C LYS A 12 7.08 18.28 -8.18
N LYS A 13 8.38 17.96 -8.24
CA LYS A 13 9.21 18.09 -9.45
C LYS A 13 9.41 16.79 -10.24
N GLY A 14 9.13 15.61 -9.69
CA GLY A 14 9.11 14.40 -10.50
C GLY A 14 9.08 13.10 -9.71
N ASN A 15 8.23 12.17 -10.17
CA ASN A 15 8.31 10.72 -9.93
C ASN A 15 7.72 10.11 -8.65
N CYS A 16 6.77 10.73 -7.95
CA CYS A 16 5.87 9.96 -7.07
C CYS A 16 4.48 9.94 -7.68
N ARG A 17 4.19 8.85 -8.41
CA ARG A 17 2.92 8.64 -9.11
C ARG A 17 1.77 8.68 -8.09
N THR A 18 0.69 9.30 -8.54
CA THR A 18 -0.47 9.80 -7.80
C THR A 18 -0.96 8.84 -6.72
N ARG A 19 -1.19 9.34 -5.50
CA ARG A 19 -1.98 8.66 -4.46
C ARG A 19 -3.33 9.35 -4.34
N ALA A 20 -4.42 8.60 -4.48
CA ALA A 20 -5.75 9.12 -4.15
C ALA A 20 -5.99 8.92 -2.65
N MET A 21 -6.36 9.97 -1.93
CA MET A 21 -6.58 9.93 -0.49
C MET A 21 -7.98 10.44 -0.16
N ASN A 22 -8.78 9.59 0.49
CA ASN A 22 -10.13 9.93 0.95
C ASN A 22 -10.11 10.07 2.47
N PHE A 23 -10.04 11.31 2.95
CA PHE A 23 -9.96 11.61 4.38
C PHE A 23 -11.26 11.29 5.13
N THR A 24 -12.42 11.37 4.46
CA THR A 24 -13.74 11.07 5.04
C THR A 24 -13.85 9.59 5.41
N HIS A 25 -13.40 8.70 4.53
CA HIS A 25 -13.50 7.25 4.71
C HIS A 25 -12.20 6.61 5.19
N GLY A 26 -11.12 7.38 5.36
CA GLY A 26 -9.84 6.86 5.80
C GLY A 26 -9.19 5.93 4.80
N VAL A 27 -9.12 6.30 3.52
CA VAL A 27 -8.58 5.45 2.45
C VAL A 27 -7.39 6.10 1.79
N ILE A 28 -6.31 5.34 1.61
CA ILE A 28 -5.19 5.69 0.74
C ILE A 28 -5.13 4.66 -0.39
N VAL A 29 -5.21 5.11 -1.64
CA VAL A 29 -4.96 4.28 -2.82
C VAL A 29 -3.57 4.63 -3.36
N ALA A 30 -2.68 3.65 -3.33
CA ALA A 30 -1.32 3.77 -3.82
C ALA A 30 -1.16 3.11 -5.18
N TYR A 31 -0.80 3.91 -6.18
CA TYR A 31 -0.45 3.49 -7.53
C TYR A 31 1.08 3.47 -7.66
N ASP A 32 1.62 2.46 -8.32
CA ASP A 32 3.05 2.38 -8.65
C ASP A 32 3.97 2.74 -7.48
N SER A 33 3.86 2.00 -6.37
CA SER A 33 4.61 2.18 -5.12
C SER A 33 6.12 1.94 -5.28
N VAL A 34 6.80 2.86 -5.97
CA VAL A 34 8.25 2.87 -6.15
C VAL A 34 8.83 4.00 -5.29
N SER A 35 9.68 3.63 -4.33
CA SER A 35 10.41 4.61 -3.51
C SER A 35 11.41 5.41 -4.37
N PRO A 36 11.69 6.69 -4.05
CA PRO A 36 12.77 7.47 -4.68
C PRO A 36 14.09 6.72 -4.76
N TYR A 37 14.47 6.00 -3.68
CA TYR A 37 15.66 5.16 -3.65
C TYR A 37 15.71 4.14 -4.81
N LYS A 38 14.58 3.46 -5.03
CA LYS A 38 14.41 2.46 -6.09
C LYS A 38 14.39 3.09 -7.48
N VAL A 39 13.76 4.27 -7.64
CA VAL A 39 13.79 5.01 -8.91
C VAL A 39 15.22 5.40 -9.30
N GLU A 40 16.01 5.89 -8.35
CA GLU A 40 17.37 6.34 -8.60
C GLU A 40 18.33 5.18 -8.93
N LEU A 41 18.15 4.00 -8.30
CA LEU A 41 18.88 2.78 -8.65
C LEU A 41 18.67 2.35 -10.11
N PHE A 42 17.47 2.56 -10.66
CA PHE A 42 17.16 2.18 -12.04
C PHE A 42 17.70 3.16 -13.10
N LYS A 43 18.13 4.37 -12.72
CA LYS A 43 18.51 5.41 -13.69
C LYS A 43 19.99 5.43 -14.07
N HIS A 44 20.81 4.48 -13.61
CA HIS A 44 22.28 4.48 -13.84
C HIS A 44 22.95 5.85 -13.56
N ILE A 45 22.41 6.63 -12.62
CA ILE A 45 22.97 7.94 -12.26
C ILE A 45 24.23 7.70 -11.42
N LYS A 46 25.36 8.26 -11.87
CA LYS A 46 26.56 8.36 -11.02
C LYS A 46 26.24 9.32 -9.88
N SER A 47 26.12 8.79 -8.66
CA SER A 47 25.86 9.52 -7.41
C SER A 47 24.45 10.17 -7.33
N PRO A 48 23.39 9.36 -7.21
CA PRO A 48 22.05 9.89 -7.01
C PRO A 48 21.96 10.66 -5.69
N ILE A 49 21.42 11.88 -5.72
CA ILE A 49 21.08 12.64 -4.52
C ILE A 49 19.76 12.09 -3.99
N ILE A 50 19.84 11.04 -3.17
CA ILE A 50 18.68 10.46 -2.51
C ILE A 50 18.43 11.30 -1.24
N PRO A 51 17.29 12.02 -1.12
CA PRO A 51 16.97 12.70 0.13
C PRO A 51 16.88 11.67 1.26
N GLY A 52 17.28 12.04 2.47
CA GLY A 52 17.17 11.15 3.65
C GLY A 52 15.74 10.59 3.81
N LEU A 53 14.75 11.40 3.46
CA LEU A 53 13.36 10.98 3.30
C LEU A 53 13.14 10.26 1.95
N SER A 54 13.42 8.97 1.91
CA SER A 54 13.31 8.15 0.69
C SER A 54 12.45 6.89 0.83
N ARG A 55 11.93 6.60 2.04
CA ARG A 55 11.08 5.44 2.27
C ARG A 55 9.63 5.75 1.89
N TRP A 56 8.94 4.76 1.32
CA TRP A 56 7.54 4.89 0.95
C TRP A 56 6.65 5.18 2.18
N SER A 57 6.95 4.58 3.34
CA SER A 57 6.24 4.80 4.60
C SER A 57 6.27 6.27 5.01
N ASP A 58 7.46 6.85 5.13
CA ASP A 58 7.63 8.22 5.59
C ASP A 58 6.99 9.24 4.63
N ILE A 59 7.15 9.02 3.32
CA ILE A 59 6.54 9.88 2.30
C ILE A 59 5.01 9.78 2.35
N THR A 60 4.46 8.57 2.48
CA THR A 60 3.01 8.36 2.54
C THR A 60 2.43 8.98 3.81
N TYR A 61 3.12 8.84 4.94
CA TYR A 61 2.73 9.48 6.19
C TYR A 61 2.61 11.00 6.04
N LEU A 62 3.63 11.65 5.50
CA LEU A 62 3.63 13.11 5.38
C LEU A 62 2.49 13.62 4.49
N GLN A 63 2.23 12.93 3.37
CA GLN A 63 1.11 13.28 2.50
C GLN A 63 -0.24 13.06 3.18
N TRP A 64 -0.41 11.93 3.87
CA TRP A 64 -1.64 11.65 4.61
C TRP A 64 -1.87 12.65 5.75
N ALA A 65 -0.81 13.01 6.48
CA ALA A 65 -0.85 14.02 7.53
C ALA A 65 -1.19 15.41 6.99
N GLU A 66 -0.68 15.79 5.81
CA GLU A 66 -1.03 17.03 5.14
C GLU A 66 -2.51 17.08 4.73
N VAL A 67 -3.03 16.00 4.13
CA VAL A 67 -4.45 15.87 3.79
C VAL A 67 -5.32 15.94 5.05
N CYS A 68 -4.96 15.21 6.10
CA CYS A 68 -5.70 15.23 7.37
C CYS A 68 -5.73 16.64 7.99
N LYS A 69 -4.58 17.32 8.01
CA LYS A 69 -4.46 18.69 8.51
C LYS A 69 -5.32 19.66 7.70
N PHE A 70 -5.28 19.58 6.38
CA PHE A 70 -6.04 20.47 5.50
C PHE A 70 -7.56 20.31 5.70
N HIS A 71 -8.03 19.10 5.95
CA HIS A 71 -9.45 18.78 6.15
C HIS A 71 -9.89 18.70 7.62
N GLY A 72 -9.02 19.04 8.58
CA GLY A 72 -9.37 19.04 10.01
C GLY A 72 -9.69 17.66 10.60
N THR A 73 -9.15 16.57 10.03
CA THR A 73 -9.32 15.21 10.56
C THR A 73 -8.05 14.68 11.21
N ARG A 74 -8.17 13.57 11.93
CA ARG A 74 -7.04 12.93 12.63
C ARG A 74 -6.31 11.97 11.69
N VAL A 75 -4.98 11.92 11.80
CA VAL A 75 -4.13 10.95 11.08
C VAL A 75 -4.55 9.51 11.34
N CYS A 76 -4.99 9.21 12.57
CA CYS A 76 -5.50 7.90 12.95
C CYS A 76 -6.91 7.58 12.38
N ASN A 77 -7.51 8.44 11.54
CA ASN A 77 -8.73 8.12 10.80
C ASN A 77 -8.39 7.35 9.51
N LEU A 78 -7.66 6.24 9.65
CA LEU A 78 -7.19 5.44 8.53
C LEU A 78 -7.74 4.01 8.65
N ASN A 79 -8.54 3.61 7.66
CA ASN A 79 -9.28 2.35 7.64
C ASN A 79 -8.74 1.38 6.57
N TYR A 80 -8.25 1.92 5.44
CA TYR A 80 -7.79 1.10 4.32
C TYR A 80 -6.56 1.71 3.63
N ILE A 81 -5.62 0.85 3.26
CA ILE A 81 -4.60 1.16 2.26
C ILE A 81 -4.71 0.17 1.12
N ILE A 82 -4.93 0.67 -0.09
CA ILE A 82 -5.06 -0.13 -1.29
C ILE A 82 -3.78 0.00 -2.11
N GLN A 83 -3.09 -1.11 -2.34
CA GLN A 83 -1.98 -1.22 -3.28
C GLN A 83 -2.56 -1.65 -4.63
N HIS A 84 -2.75 -0.68 -5.51
CA HIS A 84 -3.40 -0.88 -6.80
C HIS A 84 -2.39 -1.26 -7.88
N HIS A 85 -2.80 -2.14 -8.81
CA HIS A 85 -2.03 -2.56 -9.98
C HIS A 85 -0.64 -3.13 -9.63
N ILE A 86 -0.63 -4.29 -8.95
CA ILE A 86 0.61 -4.96 -8.57
C ILE A 86 1.21 -5.65 -9.79
N ALA A 87 2.31 -5.10 -10.31
CA ALA A 87 3.04 -5.66 -11.45
C ALA A 87 4.33 -6.41 -11.05
N ASN A 88 4.73 -6.38 -9.78
CA ASN A 88 5.97 -7.04 -9.34
C ASN A 88 5.79 -8.56 -9.26
N GLN A 89 6.55 -9.31 -10.07
CA GLN A 89 6.42 -10.76 -10.17
C GLN A 89 6.57 -11.47 -8.81
N THR A 90 7.51 -11.06 -7.97
CA THR A 90 7.69 -11.65 -6.63
C THR A 90 6.47 -11.48 -5.75
N ILE A 91 5.77 -10.34 -5.84
CA ILE A 91 4.53 -10.11 -5.09
C ILE A 91 3.40 -10.97 -5.69
N LEU A 92 3.32 -11.05 -7.02
CA LEU A 92 2.33 -11.87 -7.72
C LEU A 92 2.49 -13.36 -7.39
N ASP A 93 3.72 -13.86 -7.27
CA ASP A 93 3.98 -15.26 -6.91
C ASP A 93 3.53 -15.56 -5.48
N VAL A 94 3.77 -14.66 -4.53
CA VAL A 94 3.24 -14.79 -3.16
C VAL A 94 1.72 -14.78 -3.15
N ILE A 95 1.08 -13.88 -3.92
CA ILE A 95 -0.38 -13.84 -4.03
C ILE A 95 -0.93 -15.15 -4.58
N LYS A 96 -0.36 -15.66 -5.69
CA LYS A 96 -0.78 -16.92 -6.31
C LYS A 96 -0.60 -18.11 -5.37
N GLU A 97 0.51 -18.16 -4.65
CA GLU A 97 0.79 -19.21 -3.67
C GLU A 97 -0.23 -19.20 -2.52
N VAL A 98 -0.56 -18.02 -2.00
CA VAL A 98 -1.60 -17.87 -0.96
C VAL A 98 -2.96 -18.32 -1.48
N LEU A 99 -3.35 -17.90 -2.69
CA LEU A 99 -4.62 -18.31 -3.30
C LEU A 99 -4.69 -19.83 -3.53
N ASN A 100 -3.61 -20.42 -4.06
CA ASN A 100 -3.51 -21.85 -4.31
C ASN A 100 -3.64 -22.67 -3.01
N LYS A 101 -2.89 -22.30 -1.97
CA LYS A 101 -2.96 -22.97 -0.65
C LYS A 101 -4.33 -22.87 0.01
N ARG A 102 -5.09 -21.82 -0.30
CA ARG A 102 -6.46 -21.61 0.20
C ARG A 102 -7.53 -22.26 -0.69
N GLY A 103 -7.15 -22.83 -1.84
CA GLY A 103 -8.09 -23.35 -2.84
C GLY A 103 -8.99 -22.25 -3.44
N GLU A 104 -8.54 -21.00 -3.40
CA GLU A 104 -9.29 -19.84 -3.89
C GLU A 104 -8.83 -19.47 -5.30
N SER A 105 -9.78 -19.18 -6.18
CA SER A 105 -9.54 -18.58 -7.49
C SER A 105 -10.24 -17.23 -7.54
N LEU A 106 -9.56 -16.19 -8.03
CA LEU A 106 -10.14 -14.86 -8.16
C LEU A 106 -10.91 -14.76 -9.49
N ALA A 107 -12.20 -15.09 -9.45
CA ALA A 107 -13.16 -14.74 -10.49
C ALA A 107 -14.60 -14.83 -9.95
N PRO A 108 -15.37 -13.73 -9.84
CA PRO A 108 -15.07 -12.35 -9.46
C PRO A 108 -14.99 -12.18 -7.92
N SER A 109 -14.58 -13.23 -7.22
CA SER A 109 -14.50 -13.30 -5.75
C SER A 109 -13.35 -12.45 -5.19
N VAL A 110 -13.59 -12.00 -3.96
CA VAL A 110 -12.60 -11.39 -3.09
C VAL A 110 -12.03 -12.47 -2.16
N CYS A 111 -10.71 -12.52 -1.99
CA CYS A 111 -10.06 -13.36 -0.98
C CYS A 111 -9.68 -12.50 0.24
N VAL A 112 -10.31 -12.73 1.40
CA VAL A 112 -9.94 -12.02 2.64
C VAL A 112 -9.05 -12.91 3.51
N VAL A 113 -7.84 -12.44 3.77
CA VAL A 113 -6.85 -13.13 4.60
C VAL A 113 -6.65 -12.37 5.91
N SER A 114 -7.03 -12.99 7.04
CA SER A 114 -6.78 -12.42 8.37
C SER A 114 -5.29 -12.41 8.72
N MET A 115 -4.83 -11.40 9.46
CA MET A 115 -3.48 -11.44 10.05
C MET A 115 -3.33 -12.53 11.13
N LYS A 116 -4.44 -13.07 11.64
CA LYS A 116 -4.48 -14.17 12.62
C LYS A 116 -4.60 -15.55 11.97
N ASP A 117 -4.54 -15.64 10.65
CA ASP A 117 -4.56 -16.90 9.94
C ASP A 117 -3.39 -17.80 10.40
N SER A 118 -3.72 -18.96 10.98
CA SER A 118 -2.74 -19.89 11.57
C SER A 118 -1.81 -20.52 10.53
N ASN A 119 -2.22 -20.51 9.26
CA ASN A 119 -1.41 -21.01 8.14
C ASN A 119 -0.36 -20.00 7.65
N GLY A 120 -0.33 -18.79 8.25
CA GLY A 120 0.68 -17.78 7.96
C GLY A 120 0.48 -17.03 6.64
N HIS A 121 -0.67 -17.16 5.96
CA HIS A 121 -0.90 -16.45 4.70
C HIS A 121 -0.92 -14.93 4.90
N GLY A 122 -1.48 -14.45 6.00
CA GLY A 122 -1.46 -13.03 6.36
C GLY A 122 -0.03 -12.51 6.52
N ALA A 123 0.82 -13.27 7.23
CA ALA A 123 2.23 -12.95 7.40
C ALA A 123 2.99 -12.98 6.06
N ALA A 124 2.68 -13.91 5.16
CA ALA A 124 3.27 -13.99 3.83
C ALA A 124 2.96 -12.73 3.00
N LEU A 125 1.69 -12.29 2.97
CA LEU A 125 1.27 -11.06 2.29
C LEU A 125 1.93 -9.81 2.91
N LEU A 126 2.02 -9.78 4.24
CA LEU A 126 2.71 -8.71 4.98
C LEU A 126 4.21 -8.65 4.67
N GLY A 127 4.84 -9.80 4.43
CA GLY A 127 6.26 -9.94 4.09
C GLY A 127 6.64 -9.42 2.70
N THR A 128 5.67 -9.19 1.82
CA THR A 128 5.90 -8.59 0.49
C THR A 128 6.40 -7.15 0.62
N PRO A 129 7.13 -6.59 -0.36
CA PRO A 129 7.53 -5.18 -0.33
C PRO A 129 6.36 -4.20 -0.10
N ASN A 130 5.19 -4.48 -0.67
CA ASN A 130 3.98 -3.67 -0.50
C ASN A 130 3.42 -3.79 0.93
N GLY A 131 3.34 -5.02 1.46
CA GLY A 131 2.92 -5.25 2.84
C GLY A 131 3.87 -4.61 3.86
N LYS A 132 5.18 -4.76 3.65
CA LYS A 132 6.22 -4.13 4.48
C LYS A 132 6.09 -2.61 4.49
N GLY A 133 5.81 -1.98 3.35
CA GLY A 133 5.60 -0.54 3.28
C GLY A 133 4.46 -0.07 4.19
N VAL A 134 3.34 -0.79 4.19
CA VAL A 134 2.18 -0.51 5.04
C VAL A 134 2.48 -0.78 6.52
N ALA A 135 3.17 -1.88 6.82
CA ALA A 135 3.60 -2.19 8.18
C ALA A 135 4.53 -1.11 8.76
N TRP A 136 5.54 -0.69 7.98
CA TRP A 136 6.48 0.35 8.37
C TRP A 136 5.79 1.72 8.54
N LEU A 137 4.80 2.05 7.72
CA LEU A 137 3.99 3.26 7.88
C LEU A 137 3.36 3.32 9.28
N LEU A 138 2.71 2.24 9.72
CA LEU A 138 2.06 2.20 11.03
C LEU A 138 3.10 2.15 12.17
N ALA A 139 4.14 1.33 12.01
CA ALA A 139 5.14 1.12 13.05
C ALA A 139 6.03 2.36 13.31
N GLN A 140 6.52 3.03 12.27
CA GLN A 140 7.42 4.19 12.40
C GLN A 140 6.68 5.46 12.86
N HIS A 141 5.37 5.53 12.61
CA HIS A 141 4.54 6.69 12.95
C HIS A 141 3.47 6.33 13.99
N LYS A 142 3.81 5.42 14.91
CA LYS A 142 2.90 4.91 15.94
C LYS A 142 2.26 6.01 16.79
N GLU A 143 2.98 7.10 17.09
CA GLU A 143 2.41 8.23 17.84
C GLU A 143 1.22 8.87 17.12
N ALA A 144 1.27 8.96 15.79
CA ALA A 144 0.21 9.55 14.99
C ALA A 144 -0.93 8.55 14.69
N PHE A 145 -0.59 7.28 14.47
CA PHE A 145 -1.55 6.22 14.17
C PHE A 145 -2.09 5.47 15.41
N LYS A 146 -1.56 5.73 16.60
CA LYS A 146 -1.94 5.07 17.87
C LYS A 146 -1.77 3.55 17.78
N ASP A 147 -2.78 2.78 18.22
CA ASP A 147 -2.79 1.32 18.23
C ASP A 147 -3.38 0.71 16.95
N LEU A 148 -3.37 1.46 15.84
CA LEU A 148 -3.78 0.91 14.55
C LEU A 148 -2.78 -0.14 14.07
N THR A 149 -3.32 -1.28 13.66
CA THR A 149 -2.61 -2.38 13.02
C THR A 149 -3.33 -2.83 11.76
N ILE A 150 -2.67 -3.68 10.97
CA ILE A 150 -3.30 -4.39 9.86
C ILE A 150 -4.08 -5.57 10.45
N ILE A 151 -5.35 -5.69 10.11
CA ILE A 151 -6.23 -6.76 10.64
C ILE A 151 -6.52 -7.83 9.60
N SER A 152 -6.55 -7.45 8.33
CA SER A 152 -6.71 -8.37 7.21
C SER A 152 -6.15 -7.76 5.93
N VAL A 153 -5.82 -8.62 4.98
CA VAL A 153 -5.49 -8.25 3.62
C VAL A 153 -6.50 -8.88 2.69
N GLU A 154 -7.11 -8.06 1.87
CA GLU A 154 -8.04 -8.46 0.83
C GLU A 154 -7.29 -8.51 -0.51
N ILE A 155 -7.37 -9.65 -1.18
CA ILE A 155 -6.84 -9.82 -2.53
C ILE A 155 -8.02 -9.77 -3.50
N PHE A 156 -7.95 -8.87 -4.48
CA PHE A 156 -8.98 -8.72 -5.49
C PHE A 156 -8.38 -8.39 -6.85
N SER A 157 -9.07 -8.79 -7.92
CA SER A 157 -8.68 -8.52 -9.30
C SER A 157 -9.67 -7.58 -9.98
N CYS A 158 -9.15 -6.57 -10.67
CA CYS A 158 -9.95 -5.74 -11.56
C CYS A 158 -9.59 -6.06 -13.01
N LYS A 159 -10.58 -6.17 -13.89
CA LYS A 159 -10.34 -6.13 -15.34
C LYS A 159 -10.15 -4.67 -15.76
N PRO A 160 -9.25 -4.36 -16.70
CA PRO A 160 -9.25 -3.05 -17.33
C PRO A 160 -10.63 -2.79 -17.93
N ALA A 161 -11.10 -1.54 -17.87
CA ALA A 161 -12.35 -1.17 -18.53
C ALA A 161 -12.15 -1.35 -20.04
N ASN A 162 -13.02 -2.12 -20.68
CA ASN A 162 -13.04 -2.24 -22.13
C ASN A 162 -13.56 -0.91 -22.70
N ASN A 163 -12.68 0.06 -22.91
CA ASN A 163 -13.02 1.25 -23.67
C ASN A 163 -13.05 0.82 -25.15
N GLY A 164 -14.23 0.70 -25.72
CA GLY A 164 -14.44 0.17 -27.09
C GLY A 164 -13.97 1.08 -28.23
N ASP A 165 -12.86 1.80 -28.07
CA ASP A 165 -12.31 2.70 -29.09
C ASP A 165 -10.78 2.85 -28.98
N GLU A 166 -10.06 1.72 -28.97
CA GLU A 166 -8.61 1.73 -29.15
C GLU A 166 -8.25 1.02 -30.46
N THR A 167 -7.96 1.83 -31.47
CA THR A 167 -7.29 1.42 -32.70
C THR A 167 -5.95 0.74 -32.35
N GLU A 168 -5.93 -0.56 -32.57
CA GLU A 168 -4.80 -1.41 -32.95
C GLU A 168 -3.40 -0.76 -32.86
N LEU A 169 -2.92 -0.57 -31.63
CA LEU A 169 -1.50 -0.60 -31.32
C LEU A 169 -1.29 -1.75 -30.34
N GLN A 170 -0.75 -2.85 -30.87
CA GLN A 170 -0.44 -4.08 -30.18
C GLN A 170 0.39 -3.84 -28.91
N HIS A 171 -0.27 -3.66 -27.77
CA HIS A 171 0.32 -3.86 -26.46
C HIS A 171 -0.19 -5.20 -25.92
N THR A 172 0.72 -6.16 -25.80
CA THR A 172 0.48 -7.54 -25.33
C THR A 172 0.10 -7.63 -23.83
N SER A 173 -0.37 -6.54 -23.23
CA SER A 173 -0.72 -6.42 -21.80
C SER A 173 -2.18 -6.76 -21.47
N ASP A 174 -3.05 -6.90 -22.45
CA ASP A 174 -4.52 -6.98 -22.25
C ASP A 174 -5.04 -8.34 -21.77
N LYS A 175 -4.13 -9.26 -21.40
CA LYS A 175 -4.47 -10.61 -20.93
C LYS A 175 -4.31 -10.82 -19.42
N TYR A 176 -3.85 -9.82 -18.67
CA TYR A 176 -3.56 -9.97 -17.24
C TYR A 176 -4.61 -9.28 -16.38
N SER A 177 -5.31 -10.07 -15.56
CA SER A 177 -6.06 -9.51 -14.42
C SER A 177 -5.07 -8.85 -13.47
N TRP A 178 -5.28 -7.57 -13.18
CA TRP A 178 -4.40 -6.84 -12.27
C TRP A 178 -4.81 -7.16 -10.83
N PHE A 179 -3.91 -7.80 -10.10
CA PHE A 179 -4.10 -8.06 -8.67
C PHE A 179 -3.90 -6.78 -7.86
N ASN A 180 -4.70 -6.64 -6.83
CA ASN A 180 -4.66 -5.55 -5.86
C ASN A 180 -4.67 -6.14 -4.46
N LEU A 181 -4.10 -5.39 -3.51
CA LEU A 181 -4.18 -5.71 -2.08
C LEU A 181 -4.83 -4.55 -1.34
N SER A 182 -5.94 -4.79 -0.64
CA SER A 182 -6.52 -3.84 0.32
C SER A 182 -6.18 -4.27 1.74
N PHE A 183 -5.34 -3.48 2.40
CA PHE A 183 -4.97 -3.66 3.79
C PHE A 183 -6.02 -2.98 4.65
N ARG A 184 -6.82 -3.78 5.36
CA ARG A 184 -7.76 -3.25 6.34
C ARG A 184 -7.01 -2.93 7.62
N ILE A 185 -7.24 -1.73 8.14
CA ILE A 185 -6.57 -1.17 9.31
C ILE A 185 -7.60 -1.00 10.43
N GLY A 186 -7.18 -1.31 11.66
CA GLY A 186 -8.02 -1.16 12.83
C GLY A 186 -7.24 -1.37 14.11
N GLN A 187 -7.88 -1.17 15.24
CA GLN A 187 -7.31 -1.52 16.53
C GLN A 187 -7.60 -2.99 16.82
N GLU A 188 -6.62 -3.73 17.33
CA GLU A 188 -6.94 -4.98 18.00
C GLU A 188 -7.56 -4.62 19.36
N TRP A 189 -8.77 -5.11 19.62
CA TRP A 189 -9.28 -5.11 20.98
C TRP A 189 -8.43 -6.08 21.79
N PHE A 190 -7.33 -5.59 22.38
CA PHE A 190 -6.82 -6.23 23.58
C PHE A 190 -7.95 -6.12 24.60
N ARG A 191 -8.63 -7.24 24.85
CA ARG A 191 -9.48 -7.37 26.03
C ARG A 191 -8.64 -6.88 27.20
N HIS A 192 -9.06 -5.79 27.83
CA HIS A 192 -8.65 -5.46 29.19
C HIS A 192 -9.09 -6.62 30.09
N TYR A 193 -8.27 -7.68 30.16
CA TYR A 193 -8.22 -8.56 31.32
C TYR A 193 -7.27 -7.93 32.33
N PHE A 194 -7.71 -6.81 32.90
CA PHE A 194 -7.30 -6.36 34.22
C PHE A 194 -8.56 -5.85 34.92
N SER A 195 -9.45 -6.80 35.20
CA SER A 195 -10.36 -6.69 36.33
C SER A 195 -10.56 -8.12 36.83
N VAL A 196 -10.29 -8.31 38.12
CA VAL A 196 -10.33 -9.55 38.90
C VAL A 196 -9.15 -10.50 38.63
N ILE A 197 -8.02 -10.32 39.35
CA ILE A 197 -7.67 -11.02 40.62
C ILE A 197 -6.73 -10.10 41.41
#